data_AF-A0AAU4S2Y4-F1
#
_entry.id   AF-A0AAU4S2Y4-F1
#
_cell.length_a   1.000
_cell.length_b   1.000
_cell.length_c   1.000
_cell.angle_alpha   90.00
_cell.angle_beta   90.00
_cell.angle_gamma   90.00
#
_symmetry.space_group_name_H-M   'P 1'
#
loop_
_entity.id
_entity.type
_entity.pdbx_description
1 polymer ?
#
loop_
_entity_poly.entity_id
_entity_poly.type
_entity_poly.pdbx_seq_one_letter_code
_entity_poly.pdbx_strand_id
1 'polypeptide(L)'
;MDKKNALRAGALAAGTTLMMLLMSSPALALTPDDGDDPGSGLSVIETLGLYVVAPIGLFVVITGLVMVLDRSAEAHRVRTKPKAKAPAKA
;
A
#
# COMPACT_ATOMS: atom_id res chain seq x y z
N MET A 1 -32.81 53.61 -6.09
CA MET A 1 -31.42 53.08 -6.11
C MET A 1 -30.62 53.90 -7.09
N ASP A 2 -29.50 54.46 -6.67
CA ASP A 2 -28.65 55.28 -7.53
C ASP A 2 -27.95 54.42 -8.60
N LYS A 3 -27.86 54.94 -9.84
CA LYS A 3 -27.16 54.26 -10.95
C LYS A 3 -25.72 53.87 -10.60
N LYS A 4 -25.08 54.63 -9.71
CA LYS A 4 -23.73 54.35 -9.18
C LYS A 4 -23.68 53.11 -8.29
N ASN A 5 -24.73 52.86 -7.51
CA ASN A 5 -24.84 51.66 -6.68
C ASN A 5 -25.20 50.43 -7.52
N ALA A 6 -26.02 50.61 -8.57
CA ALA A 6 -26.29 49.54 -9.54
C ALA A 6 -25.02 49.11 -10.30
N LEU A 7 -24.17 50.07 -10.72
CA LEU A 7 -22.90 49.77 -11.38
C LEU A 7 -21.91 49.04 -10.46
N ARG A 8 -21.83 49.45 -9.18
CA ARG A 8 -20.99 48.78 -8.17
C ARG A 8 -21.48 47.37 -7.86
N ALA A 9 -22.79 47.19 -7.70
CA ALA A 9 -23.40 45.88 -7.49
C ALA A 9 -23.18 44.96 -8.70
N GLY A 10 -23.31 45.48 -9.92
CA GLY A 10 -23.04 44.74 -11.15
C GLY A 10 -21.58 44.34 -11.31
N ALA A 11 -20.65 45.26 -11.04
CA ALA A 11 -19.21 44.97 -11.08
C ALA A 11 -18.80 43.93 -10.02
N LEU A 12 -19.38 44.00 -8.82
CA LEU A 12 -19.12 43.03 -7.75
C LEU A 12 -19.71 41.65 -8.09
N ALA A 13 -20.94 41.60 -8.61
CA ALA A 13 -21.57 40.34 -9.02
C ALA A 13 -20.82 39.71 -10.20
N ALA A 14 -20.44 40.50 -11.21
CA ALA A 14 -19.65 40.01 -12.35
C ALA A 14 -18.24 39.59 -11.93
N GLY A 15 -17.58 40.34 -11.04
CA GLY A 15 -16.26 39.99 -10.54
C GLY A 15 -16.25 38.72 -9.68
N THR A 16 -17.26 38.55 -8.81
CA THR A 16 -17.38 37.35 -7.96
C THR A 16 -17.78 36.12 -8.76
N THR A 17 -18.72 36.24 -9.70
CA THR A 17 -19.06 35.14 -10.61
C THR A 17 -17.90 34.79 -11.52
N LEU A 18 -17.16 35.76 -12.06
CA LEU A 18 -15.96 35.51 -12.84
C LEU A 18 -14.86 34.87 -11.99
N MET A 19 -14.60 35.33 -10.77
CA MET A 19 -13.62 34.69 -9.87
C MET A 19 -14.04 33.27 -9.50
N MET A 20 -15.33 33.04 -9.23
CA MET A 20 -15.88 31.71 -8.98
C MET A 20 -15.73 30.79 -10.20
N LEU A 21 -16.01 31.30 -11.41
CA LEU A 21 -15.83 30.57 -12.66
C LEU A 21 -14.36 30.27 -12.96
N LEU A 22 -13.46 31.25 -12.77
CA LEU A 22 -12.02 31.07 -12.99
C LEU A 22 -11.42 30.07 -12.00
N MET A 23 -11.88 30.05 -10.74
CA MET A 23 -11.48 29.06 -9.73
C MET A 23 -12.11 27.68 -9.95
N SER A 24 -13.14 27.57 -10.82
CA SER A 24 -13.74 26.29 -11.25
C SER A 24 -13.08 25.66 -12.47
N SER A 25 -11.87 26.10 -12.83
CA SER A 25 -11.08 25.53 -13.95
C SER A 25 -10.72 24.03 -13.87
N PRO A 26 -10.80 23.28 -12.75
CA PRO A 26 -10.63 21.83 -12.83
C PRO A 26 -11.96 21.07 -13.09
N ALA A 27 -13.11 21.74 -13.20
CA ALA A 27 -14.41 21.08 -13.36
C ALA A 27 -14.90 20.95 -14.83
N LEU A 28 -14.30 21.70 -15.78
CA LEU A 28 -14.71 21.69 -17.20
C LEU A 28 -13.77 20.90 -18.11
N ALA A 29 -12.62 20.46 -17.62
CA ALA A 29 -11.76 19.49 -18.28
C ALA A 29 -11.98 18.12 -17.62
N LEU A 30 -12.91 17.32 -18.17
CA LEU A 30 -12.82 15.87 -18.12
C LEU A 30 -11.56 15.48 -18.91
N THR A 31 -10.39 15.68 -18.33
CA THR A 31 -9.19 14.90 -18.67
C THR A 31 -9.29 13.67 -17.77
N PRO A 32 -9.71 12.50 -18.30
CA PRO A 32 -9.48 11.26 -17.59
C PRO A 32 -8.00 11.25 -17.22
N ASP A 33 -7.71 11.25 -15.93
CA ASP A 33 -6.36 11.07 -15.43
C ASP A 33 -5.98 9.62 -15.74
N ASP A 34 -4.76 9.35 -16.18
CA ASP A 34 -4.28 7.96 -16.33
C ASP A 34 -4.19 7.25 -14.95
N GLY A 35 -4.42 8.00 -13.85
CA GLY A 35 -4.69 7.47 -12.52
C GLY A 35 -6.14 7.04 -12.24
N ASP A 36 -7.11 7.45 -13.07
CA ASP A 36 -8.53 7.07 -12.95
C ASP A 36 -8.84 5.73 -13.65
N ASP A 37 -7.99 5.27 -14.57
CA ASP A 37 -8.10 3.93 -15.18
C ASP A 37 -7.11 2.96 -14.52
N PRO A 38 -7.55 2.13 -13.55
CA PRO A 38 -6.69 1.13 -12.91
C PRO A 38 -6.28 -0.02 -13.86
N GLY A 39 -6.68 0.03 -15.14
CA GLY A 39 -6.47 -1.04 -16.11
C GLY A 39 -7.35 -2.25 -15.83
N SER A 40 -7.08 -3.35 -16.53
CA SER A 40 -7.74 -4.62 -16.22
C SER A 40 -7.25 -5.11 -14.85
N GLY A 41 -8.11 -4.99 -13.83
CA GLY A 41 -7.82 -5.48 -12.49
C GLY A 41 -7.44 -6.97 -12.48
N LEU A 42 -6.55 -7.34 -11.54
CA LEU A 42 -6.10 -8.73 -11.40
C LEU A 42 -7.27 -9.67 -11.11
N SER A 43 -7.23 -10.87 -11.69
CA SER A 43 -8.18 -11.91 -11.30
C SER A 43 -7.96 -12.32 -9.85
N VAL A 44 -8.99 -12.92 -9.24
CA VAL A 44 -8.92 -13.45 -7.87
C VAL A 44 -7.78 -14.45 -7.71
N ILE A 45 -7.54 -15.28 -8.72
CA ILE A 45 -6.46 -16.27 -8.73
C ILE A 45 -5.10 -15.60 -8.73
N GLU A 46 -4.90 -14.57 -9.55
CA GLU A 46 -3.63 -13.85 -9.58
C GLU A 46 -3.38 -13.10 -8.29
N THR A 47 -4.42 -12.50 -7.71
CA THR A 47 -4.32 -11.79 -6.42
C THR A 47 -3.92 -12.75 -5.30
N LEU A 48 -4.60 -13.90 -5.18
CA LEU A 48 -4.25 -14.90 -4.18
C LEU A 48 -2.88 -15.54 -4.46
N GLY A 49 -2.56 -15.79 -5.73
CA GLY A 49 -1.27 -16.32 -6.15
C GLY A 49 -0.12 -15.41 -5.75
N LEU A 50 -0.20 -14.12 -6.09
CA LEU A 50 0.86 -13.14 -5.86
C LEU A 50 0.97 -12.70 -4.40
N TYR A 51 -0.16 -12.48 -3.72
CA TYR A 51 -0.14 -11.87 -2.38
C TYR A 51 -0.28 -12.87 -1.23
N VAL A 52 -0.61 -14.14 -1.51
CA VAL A 52 -0.74 -15.18 -0.47
C VAL A 52 0.18 -16.35 -0.76
N VAL A 53 0.08 -16.96 -1.94
CA VAL A 53 0.85 -18.15 -2.26
C VAL A 53 2.34 -17.83 -2.42
N ALA A 54 2.70 -16.76 -3.13
CA ALA A 54 4.10 -16.41 -3.34
C ALA A 54 4.84 -16.07 -2.02
N PRO A 55 4.29 -15.26 -1.08
CA PRO A 55 4.92 -15.06 0.23
C PRO A 55 5.11 -16.35 1.03
N ILE A 56 4.11 -17.23 1.06
CA ILE A 56 4.20 -18.53 1.75
C ILE A 56 5.25 -19.41 1.10
N GLY A 57 5.24 -19.51 -0.24
CA GLY A 57 6.22 -20.27 -1.00
C GLY A 57 7.64 -19.80 -0.74
N LEU A 58 7.85 -18.48 -0.76
CA LEU A 58 9.16 -17.87 -0.45
C LEU A 58 9.61 -18.21 0.97
N PHE A 59 8.71 -18.13 1.95
CA PHE A 59 9.01 -18.50 3.33
C PHE A 59 9.42 -19.98 3.46
N VAL A 60 8.68 -20.88 2.81
CA VAL A 60 8.98 -22.32 2.82
C VAL A 60 10.33 -22.59 2.15
N VAL A 61 10.61 -21.94 1.02
CA VAL A 61 11.90 -22.07 0.32
C VAL A 61 13.04 -21.62 1.23
N ILE A 62 12.95 -20.43 1.84
CA ILE A 62 13.98 -19.92 2.75
C ILE A 62 14.18 -20.86 3.94
N THR A 63 13.09 -21.29 4.57
CA THR A 63 13.15 -22.19 5.73
C THR A 63 13.80 -23.52 5.35
N GLY A 64 13.40 -24.10 4.21
CA GLY A 64 14.00 -25.33 3.70
C GLY A 64 15.49 -25.18 3.43
N LEU A 65 15.90 -24.08 2.79
CA LEU A 65 17.31 -23.77 2.54
C LEU A 65 18.09 -23.63 3.85
N VAL A 66 17.54 -22.93 4.84
CA VAL A 66 18.17 -22.78 6.17
C VAL A 66 18.33 -24.14 6.86
N MET A 67 17.31 -25.01 6.82
CA MET A 67 17.40 -26.34 7.44
C MET A 67 18.45 -27.24 6.76
N VAL A 68 18.56 -27.16 5.43
CA VAL A 68 19.58 -27.91 4.67
C VAL A 68 20.98 -27.37 4.96
N LEU A 69 21.14 -26.05 5.01
CA LEU A 69 22.44 -25.42 5.27
C LEU A 69 22.89 -25.59 6.73
N ASP A 70 21.97 -25.52 7.71
CA ASP A 70 22.25 -25.75 9.13
C ASP A 70 22.77 -27.17 9.39
N ARG A 71 22.25 -28.18 8.66
CA ARG A 71 22.78 -29.55 8.73
C ARG A 71 24.20 -29.69 8.17
N SER A 72 24.62 -28.80 7.28
CA SER A 72 25.96 -28.83 6.69
C SER A 72 27.05 -28.28 7.61
N ALA A 73 26.67 -27.61 8.71
CA ALA A 73 27.58 -26.93 9.64
C ALA A 73 27.55 -27.48 11.08
N GLU A 74 27.34 -28.80 11.26
CA GLU A 74 27.29 -29.43 12.59
C GLU A 74 28.53 -29.14 13.46
N ALA A 75 29.71 -28.92 12.84
CA ALA A 75 30.96 -28.68 13.54
C ALA A 75 31.01 -27.37 14.35
N HIS A 76 30.20 -26.36 14.02
CA HIS A 76 30.15 -25.06 14.72
C HIS A 76 29.03 -24.97 15.77
N ARG A 77 28.28 -26.04 15.99
CA ARG A 77 27.07 -26.03 16.82
C ARG A 77 27.43 -26.20 18.31
N VAL A 78 27.20 -25.17 19.12
CA VAL A 78 27.33 -25.26 20.59
C VAL A 78 26.16 -26.10 21.13
N ARG A 79 26.39 -27.41 21.29
CA ARG A 79 25.42 -28.31 21.95
C ARG A 79 25.46 -28.08 23.46
N THR A 80 24.36 -27.60 24.04
CA THR A 80 24.15 -27.70 25.49
C THR A 80 23.95 -29.18 25.84
N LYS A 81 24.82 -29.73 26.69
CA LYS A 81 24.69 -31.13 27.13
C LYS A 81 23.34 -31.31 27.85
N PRO A 82 22.54 -32.34 27.53
CA PRO A 82 21.34 -32.62 28.30
C PRO A 82 21.73 -32.91 29.75
N LYS A 83 21.11 -32.18 30.69
CA LYS A 83 21.33 -32.33 32.13
C LYS A 83 20.96 -33.76 32.51
N ALA A 84 21.94 -34.57 32.92
CA ALA A 84 21.69 -35.94 33.36
C ALA A 84 20.63 -35.94 34.45
N LYS A 85 19.54 -36.71 34.27
CA LYS A 85 18.52 -36.91 35.30
C LYS A 85 19.25 -37.47 36.54
N ALA A 86 19.20 -36.72 37.65
CA ALA A 86 19.71 -37.20 38.92
C ALA A 86 18.96 -38.49 39.30
N PRO A 87 19.65 -39.56 39.74
CA PRO A 87 18.96 -40.78 40.15
C PRO A 87 18.08 -40.47 41.35
N ALA A 88 16.80 -40.84 41.25
CA ALA A 88 15.87 -40.80 42.36
C ALA A 88 16.43 -41.69 43.48
N LYS A 89 16.69 -41.08 44.64
CA LYS A 89 17.17 -41.78 45.83
C LYS A 89 16.03 -42.64 46.39
N ALA A 90 16.35 -43.91 46.69
CA ALA A 90 15.46 -44.92 47.25
C ALA A 90 14.89 -44.55 48.62
#